data_AF-A0A8K0NWQ3-F1
#
_entry.id   AF-A0A8K0NWQ3-F1
#
_cell.length_a   1.000
_cell.length_b   1.000
_cell.length_c   1.000
_cell.angle_alpha   90.00
_cell.angle_beta   90.00
_cell.angle_gamma   90.00
#
_symmetry.space_group_name_H-M   'P 1'
#
loop_
_entity.id
_entity.type
_entity.pdbx_description
1 polymer ?
#
loop_
_entity_poly.entity_id
_entity_poly.type
_entity_poly.pdbx_seq_one_letter_code
_entity_poly.pdbx_strand_id
1 'polypeptide(L)'
;MVALKYDYPIVNFEVIWGIQRLVDEYGIELHDPTWDLVLTVIELTITHIETSAHTNYKSKISSNLHETISKVEKLIERGQFNGCVGRVYDLIERCAPGRPEGSVLRLVSYLSSSMVPTHATWLDKIRMLVEKYFRNETRTSIRIRVLDILSDIIRTNRAIYEEDLMERVVVPHLQHVDSDSDPAVRNAAAQLLIDLCMDCESKRCLELLDILDKILNRPFELDHGPFVSEAEVPDIRTVIVGLIQIFRVKLYQLPSSHAIKAYKLLVNYLEAHYKKPSVFDNVSILRYMIFECFLQIRANSHYHLGFPEAVTTGSTLSGTSDNVAALSLSPSSTTTSPPPTKLRFSPYLAVDHRHGEKPPGPGSSPPPVSGSTSATSSTSTSSPAPSSGTSTSSGSHLAHHPSCTITHLSLTHACKAVIVCLKQEKDWKVLNLILQEVPQVMQNKALILSRDGVNDVDSLASTLCLMAMRGLLAYPKLSVTLLVLVFHALNFMVMCSLQ
;
A
#
# COMPACT_ATOMS: atom_id res chain seq x y z
N MET A 1 -51.50 -3.89 15.53
CA MET A 1 -50.52 -3.55 16.59
C MET A 1 -50.76 -4.27 17.91
N VAL A 2 -51.97 -4.27 18.48
CA VAL A 2 -52.25 -4.99 19.76
C VAL A 2 -52.00 -6.51 19.65
N ALA A 3 -52.34 -7.12 18.50
CA ALA A 3 -52.14 -8.55 18.27
C ALA A 3 -50.64 -8.99 18.23
N LEU A 4 -49.73 -8.10 17.80
CA LEU A 4 -48.27 -8.34 17.76
C LEU A 4 -47.62 -8.34 19.16
N LYS A 5 -48.34 -7.84 20.19
CA LYS A 5 -47.84 -7.87 21.59
C LYS A 5 -47.93 -9.25 22.23
N TYR A 6 -48.75 -10.14 21.67
CA TYR A 6 -48.91 -11.50 22.16
C TYR A 6 -48.08 -12.43 21.26
N ASP A 7 -47.19 -13.21 21.86
CA ASP A 7 -46.15 -14.02 21.18
C ASP A 7 -46.72 -15.26 20.47
N TYR A 8 -47.74 -15.08 19.62
CA TYR A 8 -48.37 -16.14 18.85
C TYR A 8 -47.81 -16.19 17.42
N PRO A 9 -47.02 -17.23 17.05
CA PRO A 9 -46.32 -17.27 15.76
C PRO A 9 -47.24 -17.18 14.53
N ILE A 10 -48.46 -17.72 14.63
CA ILE A 10 -49.42 -17.71 13.51
C ILE A 10 -49.97 -16.31 13.23
N VAL A 11 -50.21 -15.54 14.29
CA VAL A 11 -50.71 -14.16 14.18
C VAL A 11 -49.64 -13.28 13.56
N ASN A 12 -48.38 -13.44 13.97
CA ASN A 12 -47.26 -12.71 13.37
C ASN A 12 -47.06 -13.06 11.90
N PHE A 13 -47.24 -14.33 11.52
CA PHE A 13 -47.22 -14.76 10.13
C PHE A 13 -48.34 -14.12 9.30
N GLU A 14 -49.58 -14.12 9.78
CA GLU A 14 -50.71 -13.50 9.08
C GLU A 14 -50.53 -11.99 8.94
N VAL A 15 -50.02 -11.32 9.98
CA VAL A 15 -49.76 -9.89 9.96
C VAL A 15 -48.69 -9.53 8.92
N ILE A 16 -47.53 -10.21 8.92
CA ILE A 16 -46.48 -9.90 7.93
C ILE A 16 -46.94 -10.21 6.51
N TRP A 17 -47.74 -11.27 6.33
CA TRP A 17 -48.31 -11.61 5.03
C TRP A 17 -49.31 -10.56 4.53
N GLY A 18 -50.17 -10.06 5.43
CA GLY A 18 -51.08 -8.96 5.14
C GLY A 18 -50.35 -7.67 4.75
N ILE A 19 -49.26 -7.35 5.46
CA ILE A 19 -48.39 -6.20 5.12
C ILE A 19 -47.72 -6.40 3.75
N GLN A 20 -47.20 -7.60 3.48
CA GLN A 20 -46.59 -7.90 2.19
C GLN A 20 -47.58 -7.68 1.05
N ARG A 21 -48.83 -8.14 1.20
CA ARG A 21 -49.88 -7.94 0.19
C ARG A 21 -50.24 -6.47 0.03
N LEU A 22 -50.36 -5.72 1.14
CA LEU A 22 -50.63 -4.29 1.10
C LEU A 22 -49.54 -3.52 0.33
N VAL A 23 -48.28 -3.82 0.60
CA VAL A 23 -47.14 -3.19 -0.09
C VAL A 23 -47.10 -3.57 -1.57
N ASP A 24 -47.44 -4.82 -1.91
CA ASP A 24 -47.42 -5.30 -3.29
C ASP A 24 -48.53 -4.73 -4.16
N GLU A 25 -49.76 -4.65 -3.62
CA GLU A 25 -50.94 -4.18 -4.35
C GLU A 25 -51.05 -2.65 -4.35
N TYR A 26 -50.74 -1.98 -3.23
CA TYR A 26 -51.06 -0.55 -3.03
C TYR A 26 -49.83 0.32 -2.71
N GLY A 27 -48.61 -0.20 -2.77
CA GLY A 27 -47.41 0.50 -2.29
C GLY A 27 -47.20 1.93 -2.83
N ILE A 28 -47.58 2.20 -4.08
CA ILE A 28 -47.45 3.54 -4.71
C ILE A 28 -48.51 4.52 -4.16
N GLU A 29 -49.68 4.01 -3.79
CA GLU A 29 -50.82 4.80 -3.30
C GLU A 29 -50.73 5.09 -1.79
N LEU A 30 -49.85 4.38 -1.08
CA LEU A 30 -49.62 4.60 0.35
C LEU A 30 -48.98 5.98 0.58
N HIS A 31 -49.59 6.75 1.49
CA HIS A 31 -49.07 8.03 1.97
C HIS A 31 -48.17 7.85 3.21
N ASP A 32 -47.39 8.89 3.53
CA ASP A 32 -46.40 8.88 4.62
C ASP A 32 -46.92 8.33 5.97
N PRO A 33 -48.10 8.72 6.50
CA PRO A 33 -48.58 8.19 7.78
C PRO A 33 -48.92 6.69 7.72
N THR A 34 -49.36 6.20 6.57
CA THR A 34 -49.65 4.77 6.38
C THR A 34 -48.34 3.98 6.27
N TRP A 35 -47.34 4.54 5.59
CA TRP A 35 -46.00 3.97 5.57
C TRP A 35 -45.38 3.90 6.96
N ASP A 36 -45.55 4.92 7.81
CA ASP A 36 -45.06 4.91 9.18
C ASP A 36 -45.61 3.73 10.00
N LEU A 37 -46.90 3.41 9.83
CA LEU A 37 -47.53 2.23 10.43
C LEU A 37 -46.98 0.92 9.84
N VAL A 38 -46.82 0.84 8.52
CA VAL A 38 -46.25 -0.34 7.84
C VAL A 38 -44.84 -0.63 8.35
N LEU A 39 -43.97 0.38 8.39
CA LEU A 39 -42.60 0.25 8.88
C LEU A 39 -42.56 -0.14 10.36
N THR A 40 -43.49 0.38 11.18
CA THR A 40 -43.63 -0.02 12.59
C THR A 40 -44.01 -1.50 12.73
N VAL A 41 -44.88 -2.02 11.87
CA VAL A 41 -45.22 -3.45 11.87
C VAL A 41 -44.03 -4.31 11.44
N ILE A 42 -43.27 -3.88 10.44
CA ILE A 42 -42.04 -4.55 10.01
C ILE A 42 -41.02 -4.57 11.16
N GLU A 43 -40.84 -3.44 11.84
CA GLU A 43 -39.95 -3.30 13.01
C GLU A 43 -40.34 -4.24 14.16
N LEU A 44 -41.62 -4.31 14.50
CA LEU A 44 -42.14 -5.24 15.52
C LEU A 44 -41.92 -6.70 15.12
N THR A 45 -42.05 -7.00 13.83
CA THR A 45 -41.83 -8.35 13.28
C THR A 45 -40.35 -8.75 13.40
N ILE A 46 -39.42 -7.83 13.11
CA ILE A 46 -37.98 -8.06 13.31
C ILE A 46 -37.68 -8.36 14.78
N THR A 47 -38.18 -7.53 15.69
CA THR A 47 -37.99 -7.73 17.14
C THR A 47 -38.53 -9.08 17.59
N HIS A 48 -39.70 -9.51 17.10
CA HIS A 48 -40.24 -10.84 17.40
C HIS A 48 -39.35 -11.97 16.87
N ILE A 49 -38.78 -11.86 15.66
CA ILE A 49 -37.84 -12.87 15.12
C ILE A 49 -36.57 -12.94 15.97
N GLU A 50 -36.06 -11.80 16.46
CA GLU A 50 -34.87 -11.73 17.32
C GLU A 50 -35.10 -12.38 18.69
N THR A 51 -36.27 -12.15 19.31
CA THR A 51 -36.56 -12.64 20.68
C THR A 51 -37.20 -14.03 20.74
N SER A 52 -37.77 -14.53 19.64
CA SER A 52 -38.52 -15.80 19.65
C SER A 52 -37.63 -17.04 19.58
N ALA A 53 -37.90 -18.00 20.47
CA ALA A 53 -37.24 -19.31 20.56
C ALA A 53 -37.85 -20.39 19.63
N HIS A 54 -39.05 -20.15 19.08
CA HIS A 54 -39.81 -21.14 18.33
C HIS A 54 -39.34 -21.24 16.87
N THR A 55 -38.93 -22.43 16.42
CA THR A 55 -38.23 -22.63 15.15
C THR A 55 -39.13 -22.83 13.92
N ASN A 56 -40.33 -23.41 14.07
CA ASN A 56 -41.10 -23.89 12.91
C ASN A 56 -41.70 -22.79 12.01
N TYR A 57 -42.11 -21.64 12.57
CA TYR A 57 -42.67 -20.52 11.79
C TYR A 57 -41.65 -19.41 11.52
N LYS A 58 -40.53 -19.40 12.25
CA LYS A 58 -39.51 -18.36 12.18
C LYS A 58 -38.91 -18.19 10.79
N SER A 59 -38.61 -19.30 10.11
CA SER A 59 -38.09 -19.26 8.73
C SER A 59 -39.10 -18.67 7.74
N LYS A 60 -40.38 -19.01 7.89
CA LYS A 60 -41.44 -18.53 7.01
C LYS A 60 -41.72 -17.04 7.22
N ILE A 61 -41.85 -16.61 8.48
CA ILE A 61 -41.99 -15.19 8.84
C ILE A 61 -40.79 -14.39 8.34
N SER A 62 -39.57 -14.90 8.52
CA SER A 62 -38.33 -14.28 8.01
C SER A 62 -38.32 -14.16 6.49
N SER A 63 -38.71 -15.21 5.76
CA SER A 63 -38.80 -15.16 4.29
C SER A 63 -39.77 -14.07 3.82
N ASN A 64 -40.97 -14.02 4.39
CA ASN A 64 -41.98 -13.02 4.05
C ASN A 64 -41.54 -11.60 4.43
N LEU A 65 -40.88 -11.44 5.58
CA LEU A 65 -40.29 -10.17 6.01
C LEU A 65 -39.25 -9.68 5.00
N HIS A 66 -38.30 -10.54 4.62
CA HIS A 66 -37.25 -10.16 3.66
C HIS A 66 -37.82 -9.88 2.27
N GLU A 67 -38.85 -10.61 1.81
CA GLU A 67 -39.52 -10.30 0.55
C GLU A 67 -40.22 -8.94 0.61
N THR A 68 -40.89 -8.63 1.72
CA THR A 68 -41.55 -7.34 1.96
C THR A 68 -40.54 -6.20 1.92
N ILE A 69 -39.42 -6.31 2.63
CA ILE A 69 -38.33 -5.31 2.60
C ILE A 69 -37.80 -5.13 1.17
N SER A 70 -37.63 -6.22 0.41
CA SER A 70 -37.21 -6.15 -1.00
C SER A 70 -38.22 -5.41 -1.89
N LYS A 71 -39.53 -5.55 -1.64
CA LYS A 71 -40.57 -4.80 -2.37
C LYS A 71 -40.51 -3.31 -2.04
N VAL A 72 -40.34 -2.97 -0.76
CA VAL A 72 -40.15 -1.57 -0.32
C VAL A 72 -38.91 -0.95 -0.96
N GLU A 73 -37.78 -1.67 -0.98
CA GLU A 73 -36.56 -1.19 -1.66
C GLU A 73 -36.78 -0.92 -3.15
N LYS A 74 -37.52 -1.77 -3.86
CA LYS A 74 -37.85 -1.53 -5.28
C LYS A 74 -38.67 -0.25 -5.48
N LEU A 75 -39.53 0.12 -4.53
CA LEU A 75 -40.26 1.39 -4.58
C LEU A 75 -39.31 2.57 -4.37
N ILE A 76 -38.33 2.46 -3.46
CA ILE A 76 -37.29 3.47 -3.23
C ILE A 76 -36.45 3.67 -4.50
N GLU A 77 -35.98 2.58 -5.11
CA GLU A 77 -35.19 2.61 -6.34
C GLU A 77 -35.91 3.29 -7.51
N ARG A 78 -37.24 3.13 -7.58
CA ARG A 78 -38.08 3.76 -8.62
C ARG A 78 -38.46 5.21 -8.30
N GLY A 79 -38.08 5.74 -7.13
CA GLY A 79 -38.52 7.06 -6.66
C GLY A 79 -40.03 7.13 -6.37
N GLN A 80 -40.66 5.99 -6.09
CA GLN A 80 -42.11 5.86 -5.87
C GLN A 80 -42.46 5.62 -4.40
N PHE A 81 -41.47 5.67 -3.51
CA PHE A 81 -41.67 5.47 -2.08
C PHE A 81 -41.98 6.81 -1.39
N ASN A 82 -43.15 6.91 -0.78
CA ASN A 82 -43.64 8.11 -0.10
C ASN A 82 -43.48 8.08 1.43
N GLY A 83 -42.59 7.22 1.96
CA GLY A 83 -42.33 7.10 3.39
C GLY A 83 -40.91 7.53 3.78
N CYS A 84 -40.57 7.37 5.06
CA CYS A 84 -39.23 7.69 5.57
C CYS A 84 -38.16 6.68 5.12
N VAL A 85 -37.31 7.08 4.17
CA VAL A 85 -36.20 6.26 3.65
C VAL A 85 -35.22 5.87 4.75
N GLY A 86 -34.95 6.77 5.71
CA GLY A 86 -34.07 6.49 6.85
C GLY A 86 -34.53 5.29 7.67
N ARG A 87 -35.82 5.24 8.03
CA ARG A 87 -36.39 4.11 8.77
C ARG A 87 -36.26 2.80 8.00
N VAL A 88 -36.39 2.81 6.67
CA VAL A 88 -36.19 1.59 5.85
C VAL A 88 -34.75 1.10 5.97
N TYR A 89 -33.77 2.00 5.89
CA TYR A 89 -32.37 1.63 6.05
C TYR A 89 -32.03 1.17 7.48
N ASP A 90 -32.65 1.74 8.52
CA ASP A 90 -32.52 1.24 9.90
C ASP A 90 -32.99 -0.22 10.02
N LEU A 91 -34.08 -0.57 9.34
CA LEU A 91 -34.61 -1.95 9.29
C LEU A 91 -33.69 -2.88 8.48
N ILE A 92 -33.19 -2.43 7.33
CA ILE A 92 -32.23 -3.19 6.52
C ILE A 92 -30.94 -3.43 7.32
N GLU A 93 -30.49 -2.45 8.08
CA GLU A 93 -29.30 -2.54 8.92
C GLU A 93 -29.43 -3.62 10.01
N ARG A 94 -30.58 -3.71 10.68
CA ARG A 94 -30.87 -4.79 11.64
C ARG A 94 -30.89 -6.17 10.99
N CYS A 95 -31.37 -6.23 9.74
CA CYS A 95 -31.49 -7.48 8.99
C CYS A 95 -30.28 -7.82 8.10
N ALA A 96 -29.19 -7.04 8.14
CA ALA A 96 -28.11 -7.08 7.16
C ALA A 96 -27.51 -8.48 6.85
N PRO A 97 -27.34 -9.40 7.82
CA PRO A 97 -26.82 -10.74 7.54
C PRO A 97 -27.70 -11.59 6.62
N GLY A 98 -29.02 -11.38 6.67
CA GLY A 98 -30.00 -12.12 5.85
C GLY A 98 -30.43 -11.40 4.58
N ARG A 99 -29.96 -10.16 4.36
CA ARG A 99 -30.33 -9.36 3.17
C ARG A 99 -29.48 -9.73 1.95
N PRO A 100 -30.02 -9.59 0.72
CA PRO A 100 -29.23 -9.70 -0.50
C PRO A 100 -28.09 -8.68 -0.54
N GLU A 101 -27.00 -9.04 -1.21
CA GLU A 101 -25.79 -8.20 -1.30
C GLU A 101 -26.07 -6.79 -1.83
N GLY A 102 -26.85 -6.66 -2.91
CA GLY A 102 -27.22 -5.35 -3.47
C GLY A 102 -27.98 -4.44 -2.51
N SER A 103 -28.77 -5.01 -1.59
CA SER A 103 -29.49 -4.27 -0.55
C SER A 103 -28.51 -3.65 0.45
N VAL A 104 -27.53 -4.44 0.91
CA VAL A 104 -26.51 -3.97 1.86
C VAL A 104 -25.55 -2.98 1.19
N LEU A 105 -25.20 -3.17 -0.08
CA LEU A 105 -24.38 -2.20 -0.83
C LEU A 105 -25.04 -0.81 -0.90
N ARG A 106 -26.36 -0.77 -1.11
CA ARG A 106 -27.13 0.49 -1.05
C ARG A 106 -27.18 1.06 0.36
N LEU A 107 -27.36 0.23 1.39
CA LEU A 107 -27.33 0.67 2.79
C LEU A 107 -26.00 1.34 3.13
N VAL A 108 -24.87 0.70 2.83
CA VAL A 108 -23.54 1.27 3.12
C VAL A 108 -23.35 2.59 2.36
N SER A 109 -23.79 2.66 1.10
CA SER A 109 -23.74 3.89 0.30
C SER A 109 -24.63 4.99 0.91
N TYR A 110 -25.84 4.65 1.38
CA TYR A 110 -26.73 5.58 2.07
C TYR A 110 -26.10 6.10 3.38
N LEU A 111 -25.57 5.21 4.22
CA LEU A 111 -24.92 5.59 5.48
C LEU A 111 -23.76 6.57 5.23
N SER A 112 -22.96 6.33 4.19
CA SER A 112 -21.82 7.19 3.82
C SER A 112 -22.23 8.62 3.47
N SER A 113 -23.39 8.81 2.82
CA SER A 113 -23.89 10.14 2.45
C SER A 113 -24.20 11.03 3.66
N SER A 114 -24.41 10.44 4.84
CA SER A 114 -24.69 11.15 6.09
C SER A 114 -23.44 11.52 6.90
N MET A 115 -22.26 11.13 6.44
CA MET A 115 -20.98 11.31 7.14
C MET A 115 -20.33 12.66 6.76
N VAL A 116 -20.92 13.75 7.25
CA VAL A 116 -20.39 15.10 6.98
C VAL A 116 -19.44 15.55 8.10
N PRO A 117 -18.23 16.06 7.81
CA PRO A 117 -17.23 16.45 8.82
C PRO A 117 -17.69 17.50 9.82
N THR A 118 -18.73 18.28 9.48
CA THR A 118 -19.30 19.32 10.36
C THR A 118 -20.08 18.75 11.55
N HIS A 119 -20.45 17.46 11.52
CA HIS A 119 -21.14 16.82 12.64
C HIS A 119 -20.16 16.23 13.64
N ALA A 120 -20.34 16.49 14.94
CA ALA A 120 -19.41 16.06 15.99
C ALA A 120 -19.11 14.54 16.02
N THR A 121 -20.03 13.70 15.54
CA THR A 121 -19.92 12.22 15.58
C THR A 121 -19.52 11.60 14.24
N TRP A 122 -19.12 12.40 13.25
CA TRP A 122 -18.85 11.88 11.89
C TRP A 122 -17.74 10.83 11.86
N LEU A 123 -16.64 11.04 12.59
CA LEU A 123 -15.56 10.06 12.73
C LEU A 123 -16.04 8.77 13.39
N ASP A 124 -16.91 8.86 14.39
CA ASP A 124 -17.48 7.68 15.05
C ASP A 124 -18.35 6.87 14.08
N LYS A 125 -19.16 7.55 13.27
CA LYS A 125 -19.96 6.91 12.22
C LYS A 125 -19.10 6.17 11.20
N ILE A 126 -17.97 6.76 10.78
CA ILE A 126 -17.04 6.09 9.85
C ILE A 126 -16.42 4.86 10.52
N ARG A 127 -15.95 4.97 11.77
CA ARG A 127 -15.41 3.81 12.49
C ARG A 127 -16.43 2.68 12.61
N MET A 128 -17.67 2.99 12.99
CA MET A 128 -18.72 1.98 13.09
C MET A 128 -19.03 1.33 11.74
N LEU A 129 -19.00 2.09 10.64
CA LEU A 129 -19.20 1.55 9.30
C LEU A 129 -18.09 0.56 8.92
N VAL A 130 -16.83 0.93 9.12
CA VAL A 130 -15.67 0.08 8.81
C VAL A 130 -15.65 -1.15 9.72
N GLU A 131 -15.90 -1.00 11.01
CA GLU A 131 -15.95 -2.14 11.93
C GLU A 131 -17.06 -3.14 11.53
N LYS A 132 -18.28 -2.63 11.29
CA LYS A 132 -19.43 -3.49 11.00
C LYS A 132 -19.37 -4.13 9.62
N TYR A 133 -19.04 -3.36 8.58
CA TYR A 133 -19.17 -3.80 7.18
C TYR A 133 -17.84 -4.15 6.50
N PHE A 134 -16.69 -3.86 7.12
CA PHE A 134 -15.40 -4.35 6.65
C PHE A 134 -14.81 -5.41 7.57
N ARG A 135 -14.81 -5.27 8.91
CA ARG A 135 -14.26 -6.32 9.79
C ARG A 135 -15.19 -7.50 10.02
N ASN A 136 -16.49 -7.24 10.21
CA ASN A 136 -17.44 -8.27 10.64
C ASN A 136 -18.36 -8.82 9.53
N GLU A 137 -18.20 -8.31 8.31
CA GLU A 137 -18.94 -8.77 7.14
C GLU A 137 -18.18 -9.89 6.41
N THR A 138 -18.90 -10.86 5.85
CA THR A 138 -18.31 -12.02 5.17
C THR A 138 -18.27 -11.87 3.65
N ARG A 139 -19.18 -11.07 3.09
CA ARG A 139 -19.34 -10.90 1.64
C ARG A 139 -18.32 -9.91 1.08
N THR A 140 -17.42 -10.42 0.24
CA THR A 140 -16.30 -9.69 -0.38
C THR A 140 -16.67 -8.33 -0.96
N SER A 141 -17.70 -8.24 -1.80
CA SER A 141 -18.02 -6.98 -2.50
C SER A 141 -18.46 -5.86 -1.55
N ILE A 142 -19.12 -6.20 -0.42
CA ILE A 142 -19.51 -5.21 0.58
C ILE A 142 -18.26 -4.68 1.29
N ARG A 143 -17.33 -5.57 1.66
CA ARG A 143 -16.07 -5.19 2.29
C ARG A 143 -15.23 -4.29 1.39
N ILE A 144 -15.14 -4.61 0.10
CA ILE A 144 -14.46 -3.77 -0.90
C ILE A 144 -15.18 -2.42 -1.04
N ARG A 145 -16.51 -2.40 -1.13
CA ARG A 145 -17.28 -1.15 -1.24
C ARG A 145 -17.06 -0.22 -0.05
N VAL A 146 -16.90 -0.76 1.17
CA VAL A 146 -16.59 0.04 2.37
C VAL A 146 -15.20 0.67 2.26
N LEU A 147 -14.21 -0.04 1.71
CA LEU A 147 -12.88 0.51 1.45
C LEU A 147 -12.92 1.61 0.39
N ASP A 148 -13.71 1.46 -0.67
CA ASP A 148 -13.89 2.51 -1.69
C ASP A 148 -14.48 3.78 -1.09
N ILE A 149 -15.54 3.63 -0.28
CA ILE A 149 -16.16 4.74 0.45
C ILE A 149 -15.16 5.39 1.41
N LEU A 150 -14.37 4.60 2.13
CA LEU A 150 -13.34 5.12 3.01
C LEU A 150 -12.29 5.91 2.23
N SER A 151 -11.88 5.42 1.05
CA SER A 151 -10.98 6.13 0.14
C SER A 151 -11.53 7.49 -0.27
N ASP A 152 -12.80 7.53 -0.71
CA ASP A 152 -13.48 8.76 -1.12
C ASP A 152 -13.60 9.77 0.04
N ILE A 153 -13.95 9.30 1.24
CA ILE A 153 -14.05 10.12 2.44
C ILE A 153 -12.67 10.70 2.80
N ILE A 154 -11.61 9.89 2.76
CA ILE A 154 -10.27 10.38 3.09
C ILE A 154 -9.84 11.41 2.05
N ARG A 155 -9.94 11.10 0.75
CA ARG A 155 -9.55 12.03 -0.33
C ARG A 155 -10.25 13.39 -0.20
N THR A 156 -11.53 13.40 0.15
CA THR A 156 -12.33 14.62 0.26
C THR A 156 -11.96 15.47 1.49
N ASN A 157 -11.58 14.83 2.60
CA ASN A 157 -11.44 15.48 3.91
C ASN A 157 -9.99 15.59 4.42
N ARG A 158 -9.04 15.06 3.66
CA ARG A 158 -7.62 14.97 4.01
C ARG A 158 -7.00 16.29 4.42
N ALA A 159 -7.32 17.39 3.75
CA ALA A 159 -6.71 18.69 3.97
C ALA A 159 -6.82 19.20 5.43
N ILE A 160 -7.85 18.75 6.16
CA ILE A 160 -8.11 19.18 7.55
C ILE A 160 -8.00 18.00 8.53
N TYR A 161 -8.39 16.79 8.12
CA TYR A 161 -8.60 15.65 9.02
C TYR A 161 -7.65 14.47 8.78
N GLU A 162 -6.54 14.66 8.06
CA GLU A 162 -5.59 13.57 7.76
C GLU A 162 -5.17 12.79 9.00
N GLU A 163 -4.67 13.46 10.05
CA GLU A 163 -4.16 12.75 11.24
C GLU A 163 -5.25 11.96 11.98
N ASP A 164 -6.42 12.57 12.22
CA ASP A 164 -7.54 11.90 12.91
C ASP A 164 -8.09 10.73 12.11
N LEU A 165 -8.21 10.85 10.78
CA LEU A 165 -8.65 9.76 9.91
C LEU A 165 -7.63 8.60 9.94
N MET A 166 -6.34 8.91 9.86
CA MET A 166 -5.29 7.90 9.89
C MET A 166 -5.24 7.17 11.24
N GLU A 167 -5.23 7.92 12.34
CA GLU A 167 -5.08 7.39 13.69
C GLU A 167 -6.31 6.65 14.19
N ARG A 168 -7.51 7.18 13.93
CA ARG A 168 -8.75 6.63 14.49
C ARG A 168 -9.46 5.66 13.55
N VAL A 169 -9.22 5.74 12.25
CA VAL A 169 -9.93 4.92 11.25
C VAL A 169 -8.96 3.99 10.51
N VAL A 170 -8.02 4.52 9.74
CA VAL A 170 -7.21 3.71 8.80
C VAL A 170 -6.35 2.68 9.54
N VAL A 171 -5.46 3.13 10.42
CA VAL A 171 -4.48 2.24 11.08
C VAL A 171 -5.18 1.18 11.93
N PRO A 172 -6.13 1.50 12.83
CA PRO A 172 -6.78 0.49 13.67
C PRO A 172 -7.51 -0.60 12.88
N HIS A 173 -8.08 -0.27 11.71
CA HIS A 173 -8.88 -1.21 10.93
C HIS A 173 -8.06 -1.94 9.85
N LEU A 174 -6.95 -1.39 9.37
CA LEU A 174 -6.14 -2.01 8.31
C LEU A 174 -4.84 -2.69 8.79
N GLN A 175 -4.40 -2.46 10.04
CA GLN A 175 -3.12 -2.98 10.55
C GLN A 175 -2.92 -4.51 10.52
N HIS A 176 -4.00 -5.27 10.35
CA HIS A 176 -4.04 -6.74 10.31
C HIS A 176 -4.69 -7.27 9.03
N VAL A 177 -4.72 -6.47 7.97
CA VAL A 177 -5.37 -6.89 6.71
C VAL A 177 -4.59 -8.01 6.01
N ASP A 178 -3.31 -8.18 6.32
CA ASP A 178 -2.51 -9.35 5.93
C ASP A 178 -3.18 -10.68 6.37
N SER A 179 -3.87 -10.69 7.50
CA SER A 179 -4.52 -11.89 8.03
C SER A 179 -5.84 -12.22 7.33
N ASP A 180 -6.34 -11.35 6.45
CA ASP A 180 -7.58 -11.62 5.70
C ASP A 180 -7.39 -12.82 4.75
N SER A 181 -8.42 -13.66 4.64
CA SER A 181 -8.37 -14.84 3.77
C SER A 181 -8.54 -14.48 2.30
N ASP A 182 -9.30 -13.42 1.99
CA ASP A 182 -9.67 -13.06 0.64
C ASP A 182 -8.61 -12.16 -0.04
N PRO A 183 -7.92 -12.64 -1.09
CA PRO A 183 -6.93 -11.84 -1.83
C PRO A 183 -7.53 -10.58 -2.46
N ALA A 184 -8.82 -10.56 -2.83
CA ALA A 184 -9.46 -9.38 -3.39
C ALA A 184 -9.61 -8.27 -2.35
N VAL A 185 -9.94 -8.63 -1.10
CA VAL A 185 -10.01 -7.68 0.03
C VAL A 185 -8.62 -7.16 0.38
N ARG A 186 -7.61 -8.04 0.46
CA ARG A 186 -6.22 -7.62 0.69
C ARG A 186 -5.72 -6.69 -0.41
N ASN A 187 -6.06 -6.97 -1.67
CA ASN A 187 -5.71 -6.14 -2.81
C ASN A 187 -6.35 -4.74 -2.74
N ALA A 188 -7.65 -4.65 -2.45
CA ALA A 188 -8.33 -3.37 -2.31
C ALA A 188 -7.77 -2.54 -1.15
N ALA A 189 -7.48 -3.18 -0.01
CA ALA A 189 -6.86 -2.51 1.13
C ALA A 189 -5.43 -2.05 0.82
N ALA A 190 -4.63 -2.86 0.13
CA ALA A 190 -3.29 -2.48 -0.31
C ALA A 190 -3.34 -1.24 -1.23
N GLN A 191 -4.28 -1.20 -2.18
CA GLN A 191 -4.46 -0.04 -3.06
C GLN A 191 -4.77 1.23 -2.26
N LEU A 192 -5.72 1.17 -1.31
CA LEU A 192 -6.01 2.30 -0.42
C LEU A 192 -4.77 2.75 0.36
N LEU A 193 -4.01 1.82 0.94
CA LEU A 193 -2.78 2.14 1.68
C LEU A 193 -1.72 2.82 0.78
N ILE A 194 -1.58 2.37 -0.47
CA ILE A 194 -0.66 2.96 -1.45
C ILE A 194 -1.10 4.38 -1.80
N ASP A 195 -2.38 4.59 -2.10
CA ASP A 195 -2.94 5.90 -2.44
C ASP A 195 -2.70 6.90 -1.30
N LEU A 196 -2.88 6.46 -0.05
CA LEU A 196 -2.56 7.27 1.13
C LEU A 196 -1.06 7.56 1.24
N CYS A 197 -0.18 6.60 0.97
CA CYS A 197 1.27 6.79 1.03
C CYS A 197 1.81 7.77 0.00
N MET A 198 1.25 7.78 -1.22
CA MET A 198 1.67 8.69 -2.30
C MET A 198 1.62 10.15 -1.87
N ASP A 199 0.66 10.43 -1.02
CA ASP A 199 0.14 11.74 -0.76
C ASP A 199 0.57 12.20 0.64
N CYS A 200 0.74 11.28 1.59
CA CYS A 200 1.12 11.53 2.97
C CYS A 200 2.55 12.09 3.13
N GLU A 201 2.67 13.12 3.98
CA GLU A 201 3.94 13.72 4.40
C GLU A 201 4.25 13.47 5.88
N SER A 202 3.27 12.95 6.62
CA SER A 202 3.40 12.68 8.06
C SER A 202 4.12 11.36 8.35
N LYS A 203 4.57 11.20 9.60
CA LYS A 203 5.16 9.95 10.12
C LYS A 203 4.25 8.72 9.94
N ARG A 204 2.93 8.93 9.78
CA ARG A 204 1.95 7.86 9.54
C ARG A 204 2.22 7.12 8.24
N CYS A 205 2.87 7.73 7.25
CA CYS A 205 3.28 7.03 6.03
C CYS A 205 4.17 5.81 6.33
N LEU A 206 5.03 5.89 7.34
CA LEU A 206 5.87 4.75 7.74
C LEU A 206 5.03 3.60 8.32
N GLU A 207 4.02 3.92 9.13
CA GLU A 207 3.08 2.92 9.67
C GLU A 207 2.29 2.24 8.54
N LEU A 208 1.84 3.00 7.53
CA LEU A 208 1.18 2.42 6.35
C LEU A 208 2.11 1.50 5.56
N LEU A 209 3.37 1.89 5.38
CA LEU A 209 4.38 1.05 4.73
C LEU A 209 4.65 -0.23 5.55
N ASP A 210 4.60 -0.17 6.88
CA ASP A 210 4.71 -1.37 7.73
C ASP A 210 3.51 -2.33 7.54
N ILE A 211 2.31 -1.81 7.28
CA ILE A 211 1.15 -2.66 6.94
C ILE A 211 1.34 -3.31 5.56
N LEU A 212 1.83 -2.56 4.56
CA LEU A 212 2.15 -3.10 3.24
C LEU A 212 3.25 -4.17 3.31
N ASP A 213 4.23 -4.01 4.20
CA ASP A 213 5.28 -5.00 4.47
C ASP A 213 4.72 -6.34 4.97
N LYS A 214 3.72 -6.30 5.86
CA LYS A 214 3.03 -7.52 6.32
C LYS A 214 2.32 -8.25 5.18
N ILE A 215 1.62 -7.52 4.31
CA ILE A 215 0.96 -8.11 3.13
C ILE A 215 2.00 -8.75 2.21
N LEU A 216 3.13 -8.06 1.97
CA LEU A 216 4.21 -8.50 1.11
C LEU A 216 4.90 -9.77 1.62
N ASN A 217 5.08 -9.90 2.95
CA ASN A 217 5.76 -11.04 3.57
C ASN A 217 4.85 -12.21 3.95
N ARG A 218 3.54 -11.98 4.07
CA ARG A 218 2.53 -13.00 4.43
C ARG A 218 2.72 -14.33 3.67
N PRO A 219 2.95 -14.34 2.34
CA PRO A 219 3.26 -15.58 1.64
C PRO A 219 4.45 -16.32 2.26
N PHE A 220 5.59 -15.67 2.47
CA PHE A 220 6.78 -16.35 2.98
C PHE A 220 6.62 -16.93 4.41
N GLU A 221 5.75 -16.32 5.22
CA GLU A 221 5.48 -16.70 6.62
C GLU A 221 4.52 -17.89 6.75
N LEU A 222 3.53 -18.00 5.88
CA LEU A 222 2.55 -19.08 5.93
C LEU A 222 3.04 -20.32 5.17
N ASP A 223 2.70 -21.50 5.67
CA ASP A 223 2.88 -22.75 4.92
C ASP A 223 1.76 -22.88 3.89
N HIS A 224 2.06 -22.43 2.68
CA HIS A 224 1.20 -22.53 1.50
C HIS A 224 1.96 -23.25 0.38
N GLY A 225 1.21 -23.86 -0.53
CA GLY A 225 1.79 -24.43 -1.76
C GLY A 225 2.39 -23.35 -2.66
N PRO A 226 3.23 -23.73 -3.64
CA PRO A 226 3.80 -22.78 -4.60
C PRO A 226 2.69 -22.08 -5.40
N PHE A 227 2.81 -20.77 -5.62
CA PHE A 227 1.90 -20.09 -6.53
C PHE A 227 2.22 -20.49 -7.98
N VAL A 228 1.15 -20.75 -8.74
CA VAL A 228 1.28 -21.25 -10.13
C VAL A 228 1.15 -20.09 -11.12
N SER A 229 0.42 -19.05 -10.77
CA SER A 229 0.12 -17.92 -11.67
C SER A 229 0.09 -16.58 -10.94
N GLU A 230 0.39 -15.52 -11.69
CA GLU A 230 0.25 -14.13 -11.25
C GLU A 230 -1.18 -13.79 -10.78
N ALA A 231 -2.19 -14.46 -11.36
CA ALA A 231 -3.60 -14.24 -11.01
C ALA A 231 -3.95 -14.63 -9.56
N GLU A 232 -3.12 -15.45 -8.90
CA GLU A 232 -3.33 -15.90 -7.51
C GLU A 232 -2.84 -14.88 -6.48
N VAL A 233 -2.04 -13.90 -6.91
CA VAL A 233 -1.32 -12.96 -6.04
C VAL A 233 -1.55 -11.49 -6.43
N PRO A 234 -2.81 -11.06 -6.68
CA PRO A 234 -3.10 -9.69 -7.12
C PRO A 234 -2.68 -8.65 -6.07
N ASP A 235 -2.87 -8.98 -4.79
CA ASP A 235 -2.44 -8.17 -3.65
C ASP A 235 -0.94 -7.93 -3.63
N ILE A 236 -0.12 -8.98 -3.78
CA ILE A 236 1.35 -8.87 -3.79
C ILE A 236 1.84 -8.04 -4.97
N ARG A 237 1.26 -8.26 -6.16
CA ARG A 237 1.57 -7.47 -7.35
C ARG A 237 1.26 -5.99 -7.11
N THR A 238 0.08 -5.68 -6.59
CA THR A 238 -0.35 -4.31 -6.29
C THR A 238 0.59 -3.64 -5.29
N VAL A 239 1.00 -4.35 -4.22
CA VAL A 239 1.98 -3.83 -3.26
C VAL A 239 3.32 -3.52 -3.95
N ILE A 240 3.86 -4.41 -4.78
CA ILE A 240 5.13 -4.18 -5.48
C ILE A 240 5.04 -2.98 -6.43
N VAL A 241 3.98 -2.90 -7.24
CA VAL A 241 3.72 -1.77 -8.14
C VAL A 241 3.65 -0.46 -7.35
N GLY A 242 2.86 -0.46 -6.28
CA GLY A 242 2.67 0.71 -5.42
C GLY A 242 3.96 1.14 -4.73
N LEU A 243 4.76 0.21 -4.19
CA LEU A 243 6.04 0.52 -3.56
C LEU A 243 7.05 1.09 -4.56
N ILE A 244 7.07 0.61 -5.81
CA ILE A 244 7.87 1.21 -6.88
C ILE A 244 7.42 2.64 -7.16
N GLN A 245 6.11 2.88 -7.25
CA GLN A 245 5.56 4.22 -7.47
C GLN A 245 5.87 5.18 -6.31
N ILE A 246 5.64 4.74 -5.07
CA ILE A 246 5.97 5.47 -3.85
C ILE A 246 7.46 5.79 -3.83
N PHE A 247 8.34 4.82 -4.08
CA PHE A 247 9.78 5.05 -4.12
C PHE A 247 10.14 6.11 -5.17
N ARG A 248 9.62 6.00 -6.40
CA ARG A 248 9.92 6.96 -7.47
C ARG A 248 9.43 8.37 -7.18
N VAL A 249 8.25 8.53 -6.57
CA VAL A 249 7.69 9.84 -6.23
C VAL A 249 8.36 10.42 -4.99
N LYS A 250 8.40 9.65 -3.89
CA LYS A 250 8.98 10.08 -2.62
C LYS A 250 10.49 10.27 -2.68
N LEU A 251 11.19 9.72 -3.68
CA LEU A 251 12.60 10.01 -3.93
C LEU A 251 12.87 11.52 -3.99
N TYR A 252 11.92 12.29 -4.54
CA TYR A 252 12.03 13.74 -4.75
C TYR A 252 11.23 14.56 -3.73
N GLN A 253 10.79 13.97 -2.61
CA GLN A 253 10.01 14.63 -1.57
C GLN A 253 10.61 14.38 -0.18
N LEU A 254 10.39 15.31 0.74
CA LEU A 254 10.67 15.09 2.16
C LEU A 254 9.42 14.52 2.86
N PRO A 255 9.59 13.74 3.95
CA PRO A 255 10.87 13.25 4.47
C PRO A 255 11.42 12.07 3.64
N SER A 256 12.74 12.04 3.44
CA SER A 256 13.43 10.98 2.67
C SER A 256 13.25 9.57 3.25
N SER A 257 12.84 9.46 4.52
CA SER A 257 12.54 8.18 5.19
C SER A 257 11.47 7.38 4.46
N HIS A 258 10.50 8.01 3.81
CA HIS A 258 9.43 7.33 3.07
C HIS A 258 9.99 6.56 1.87
N ALA A 259 10.83 7.22 1.05
CA ALA A 259 11.49 6.58 -0.08
C ALA A 259 12.44 5.46 0.36
N ILE A 260 13.22 5.70 1.43
CA ILE A 260 14.16 4.70 1.98
C ILE A 260 13.40 3.46 2.46
N LYS A 261 12.27 3.63 3.17
CA LYS A 261 11.47 2.51 3.63
C LYS A 261 10.89 1.72 2.46
N ALA A 262 10.28 2.38 1.46
CA ALA A 262 9.76 1.72 0.26
C ALA A 262 10.85 0.90 -0.47
N TYR A 263 12.04 1.49 -0.68
CA TYR A 263 13.19 0.78 -1.23
C TYR A 263 13.56 -0.47 -0.41
N LYS A 264 13.65 -0.34 0.92
CA LYS A 264 13.98 -1.47 1.79
C LYS A 264 12.97 -2.61 1.68
N LEU A 265 11.67 -2.30 1.59
CA LEU A 265 10.63 -3.33 1.42
C LEU A 265 10.81 -4.11 0.11
N LEU A 266 11.10 -3.41 -0.98
CA LEU A 266 11.37 -4.03 -2.29
C LEU A 266 12.61 -4.94 -2.25
N VAL A 267 13.69 -4.49 -1.59
CA VAL A 267 14.91 -5.30 -1.41
C VAL A 267 14.62 -6.52 -0.54
N ASN A 268 13.95 -6.34 0.59
CA ASN A 268 13.60 -7.42 1.52
C ASN A 268 12.78 -8.51 0.83
N TYR A 269 11.85 -8.13 -0.05
CA TYR A 269 11.09 -9.09 -0.85
C TYR A 269 12.00 -9.95 -1.74
N LEU A 270 12.97 -9.35 -2.43
CA LEU A 270 13.93 -10.12 -3.25
C LEU A 270 14.76 -11.07 -2.39
N GLU A 271 15.23 -10.62 -1.23
CA GLU A 271 15.98 -11.46 -0.30
C GLU A 271 15.15 -12.63 0.23
N ALA A 272 13.89 -12.37 0.64
CA ALA A 272 12.95 -13.40 1.10
C ALA A 272 12.66 -14.41 -0.03
N HIS A 273 12.44 -13.93 -1.25
CA HIS A 273 12.24 -14.78 -2.41
C HIS A 273 13.43 -15.70 -2.64
N TYR A 274 14.65 -15.18 -2.74
CA TYR A 274 15.82 -16.03 -3.00
C TYR A 274 16.19 -16.94 -1.82
N LYS A 275 15.72 -16.63 -0.60
CA LYS A 275 15.82 -17.54 0.55
C LYS A 275 14.81 -18.70 0.48
N LYS A 276 13.61 -18.47 -0.06
CA LYS A 276 12.56 -19.49 -0.24
C LYS A 276 11.96 -19.43 -1.66
N PRO A 277 12.72 -19.82 -2.72
CA PRO A 277 12.30 -19.60 -4.11
C PRO A 277 11.00 -20.32 -4.49
N SER A 278 10.70 -21.43 -3.82
CA SER A 278 9.51 -22.26 -4.07
C SER A 278 8.20 -21.51 -3.96
N VAL A 279 8.14 -20.41 -3.20
CA VAL A 279 6.92 -19.61 -3.03
C VAL A 279 6.46 -18.98 -4.36
N PHE A 280 7.37 -18.33 -5.08
CA PHE A 280 7.06 -17.56 -6.30
C PHE A 280 7.89 -18.01 -7.52
N ASP A 281 8.35 -19.26 -7.57
CA ASP A 281 9.25 -19.75 -8.64
C ASP A 281 8.65 -19.47 -10.04
N ASN A 282 7.34 -19.69 -10.18
CA ASN A 282 6.58 -19.49 -11.43
C ASN A 282 6.10 -18.05 -11.67
N VAL A 283 6.19 -17.15 -10.67
CA VAL A 283 5.68 -15.78 -10.75
C VAL A 283 6.86 -14.80 -10.88
N SER A 284 7.60 -14.93 -11.96
CA SER A 284 8.84 -14.17 -12.21
C SER A 284 8.62 -12.67 -12.45
N ILE A 285 7.41 -12.27 -12.87
CA ILE A 285 7.05 -10.88 -13.13
C ILE A 285 7.27 -9.97 -11.91
N LEU A 286 7.03 -10.48 -10.70
CA LEU A 286 7.24 -9.70 -9.47
C LEU A 286 8.70 -9.29 -9.30
N ARG A 287 9.63 -10.23 -9.53
CA ARG A 287 11.08 -9.96 -9.50
C ARG A 287 11.51 -9.05 -10.63
N TYR A 288 11.00 -9.32 -11.84
CA TYR A 288 11.27 -8.52 -13.03
C TYR A 288 11.00 -7.03 -12.77
N MET A 289 9.83 -6.69 -12.23
CA MET A 289 9.43 -5.30 -11.98
C MET A 289 10.34 -4.59 -10.98
N ILE A 290 10.75 -5.29 -9.91
CA ILE A 290 11.65 -4.72 -8.89
C ILE A 290 13.04 -4.50 -9.48
N PHE A 291 13.57 -5.48 -10.20
CA PHE A 291 14.87 -5.34 -10.85
C PHE A 291 14.87 -4.26 -11.92
N GLU A 292 13.81 -4.15 -12.72
CA GLU A 292 13.66 -3.08 -13.71
C GLU A 292 13.71 -1.70 -13.05
N CYS A 293 13.03 -1.53 -11.90
CA CYS A 293 13.11 -0.30 -11.12
C CYS A 293 14.54 -0.03 -10.61
N PHE A 294 15.19 -1.01 -9.97
CA PHE A 294 16.53 -0.82 -9.39
C PHE A 294 17.60 -0.56 -10.44
N LEU A 295 17.54 -1.23 -11.59
CA LEU A 295 18.49 -1.07 -12.68
C LEU A 295 18.32 0.28 -13.41
N GLN A 296 17.22 1.00 -13.20
CA GLN A 296 17.03 2.37 -13.71
C GLN A 296 17.60 3.46 -12.79
N ILE A 297 17.96 3.13 -11.55
CA ILE A 297 18.55 4.11 -10.61
C ILE A 297 19.87 4.63 -11.20
N ARG A 298 20.09 5.94 -11.13
CA ARG A 298 21.33 6.63 -11.52
C ARG A 298 21.77 7.57 -10.40
N ALA A 299 23.07 7.84 -10.32
CA ALA A 299 23.65 8.86 -9.45
C ALA A 299 24.43 9.91 -10.25
N ASN A 300 24.36 11.17 -9.83
CA ASN A 300 25.17 12.24 -10.39
C ASN A 300 26.57 12.30 -9.74
N SER A 301 27.41 13.24 -10.17
CA SER A 301 28.77 13.45 -9.60
C SER A 301 28.79 13.80 -8.10
N HIS A 302 27.64 14.22 -7.55
CA HIS A 302 27.44 14.51 -6.14
C HIS A 302 26.71 13.37 -5.41
N TYR A 303 26.66 12.17 -6.00
CA TYR A 303 26.04 10.97 -5.46
C TYR A 303 24.52 11.03 -5.25
N HIS A 304 23.85 12.08 -5.73
CA HIS A 304 22.40 12.18 -5.61
C HIS A 304 21.71 11.17 -6.52
N LEU A 305 20.73 10.47 -5.97
CA LEU A 305 19.97 9.43 -6.66
C LEU A 305 18.91 10.03 -7.57
N GLY A 306 18.64 9.35 -8.68
CA GLY A 306 17.70 9.83 -9.69
C GLY A 306 17.23 8.75 -10.65
N PHE A 307 16.24 9.12 -11.46
CA PHE A 307 15.68 8.28 -12.52
C PHE A 307 15.71 9.03 -13.88
N PRO A 308 15.70 8.30 -15.00
CA PRO A 308 15.40 8.86 -16.31
C PRO A 308 14.00 9.51 -16.32
N GLU A 309 13.92 10.73 -16.84
CA GLU A 309 12.67 11.44 -17.11
C GLU A 309 11.99 10.77 -18.31
N ALA A 310 10.69 10.53 -18.21
CA ALA A 310 9.91 10.10 -19.36
C ALA A 310 9.94 11.24 -20.38
N VAL A 311 10.40 10.98 -21.61
CA VAL A 311 10.38 11.97 -22.69
C VAL A 311 8.93 12.18 -23.10
N THR A 312 8.23 13.11 -22.45
CA THR A 312 6.96 13.63 -22.97
C THR A 312 7.33 14.49 -24.17
N THR A 313 7.11 13.98 -25.38
CA THR A 313 7.17 14.78 -26.60
C THR A 313 6.25 15.99 -26.43
N GLY A 314 6.81 17.19 -26.51
CA GLY A 314 6.12 18.41 -26.17
C GLY A 314 4.88 18.65 -27.01
N SER A 315 3.74 18.81 -26.34
CA SER A 315 2.66 19.69 -26.79
C SER A 315 2.24 20.59 -25.63
N THR A 316 2.23 21.88 -25.94
CA THR A 316 1.91 23.04 -25.12
C THR A 316 0.63 22.96 -24.28
N LEU A 317 0.74 23.45 -23.03
CA LEU A 317 -0.24 24.16 -22.19
C LEU A 317 -1.73 23.76 -22.26
N SER A 318 -2.25 23.16 -21.19
CA SER A 318 -3.33 23.70 -20.33
C SER A 318 -3.92 22.56 -19.48
N GLY A 319 -4.52 22.90 -18.35
CA GLY A 319 -4.79 21.96 -17.26
C GLY A 319 -5.95 20.99 -17.45
N THR A 320 -6.18 20.27 -16.35
CA THR A 320 -7.26 19.31 -16.01
C THR A 320 -6.88 17.83 -16.02
N SER A 321 -7.53 17.17 -15.08
CA SER A 321 -7.30 15.86 -14.48
C SER A 321 -7.44 14.69 -15.48
N ASP A 322 -6.97 13.54 -14.99
CA ASP A 322 -7.30 12.19 -15.45
C ASP A 322 -6.61 11.73 -16.75
N ASN A 323 -5.66 10.79 -16.62
CA ASN A 323 -5.89 9.44 -17.17
C ASN A 323 -4.82 8.43 -16.78
N VAL A 324 -5.34 7.28 -16.37
CA VAL A 324 -4.69 5.99 -16.23
C VAL A 324 -4.60 5.34 -17.62
N ALA A 325 -3.57 4.50 -17.80
CA ALA A 325 -3.34 3.53 -18.89
C ALA A 325 -2.68 4.04 -20.19
N ALA A 326 -1.45 3.54 -20.44
CA ALA A 326 -1.20 2.50 -21.45
C ALA A 326 0.31 2.29 -21.65
N LEU A 327 0.87 1.21 -21.10
CA LEU A 327 2.11 0.62 -21.60
C LEU A 327 1.72 -0.34 -22.73
N SER A 328 1.68 0.14 -23.97
CA SER A 328 1.57 -0.71 -25.16
C SER A 328 2.90 -0.71 -25.92
N LEU A 329 3.39 -1.93 -26.17
CA LEU A 329 4.57 -2.22 -26.98
C LEU A 329 4.16 -2.35 -28.44
N SER A 330 4.84 -1.64 -29.35
CA SER A 330 4.95 -2.01 -30.77
C SER A 330 6.21 -1.36 -31.38
N PRO A 331 7.01 -2.09 -32.17
CA PRO A 331 8.24 -1.55 -32.76
C PRO A 331 7.94 -0.92 -34.12
N SER A 332 8.40 0.31 -34.35
CA SER A 332 8.54 0.83 -35.71
C SER A 332 9.98 1.31 -35.93
N SER A 333 10.58 0.73 -36.96
CA SER A 333 11.93 0.92 -37.43
C SER A 333 12.06 2.24 -38.19
N THR A 334 12.78 3.20 -37.64
CA THR A 334 13.53 4.19 -38.43
C THR A 334 14.75 4.66 -37.64
N THR A 335 15.89 4.64 -38.32
CA THR A 335 17.21 4.99 -37.81
C THR A 335 17.32 6.49 -37.61
N THR A 336 17.19 6.94 -36.37
CA THR A 336 17.75 8.21 -35.90
C THR A 336 18.06 8.02 -34.42
N SER A 337 19.29 8.34 -34.01
CA SER A 337 19.76 8.20 -32.62
C SER A 337 18.73 8.75 -31.63
N PRO A 338 18.35 8.00 -30.58
CA PRO A 338 17.41 8.51 -29.59
C PRO A 338 17.99 9.76 -28.91
N PRO A 339 17.17 10.80 -28.64
CA PRO A 339 17.64 11.97 -27.88
C PRO A 339 18.15 11.53 -26.51
N PRO A 340 19.16 12.23 -25.92
CA PRO A 340 19.66 11.87 -24.61
C PRO A 340 18.51 11.93 -23.59
N THR A 341 18.24 10.81 -22.94
CA THR A 341 17.26 10.71 -21.86
C THR A 341 17.66 11.68 -20.74
N LYS A 342 16.84 12.69 -20.51
CA LYS A 342 17.08 13.68 -19.46
C LYS A 342 16.95 12.98 -18.10
N LEU A 343 17.97 13.09 -17.25
CA LEU A 343 17.98 12.49 -15.92
C LEU A 343 17.51 13.53 -14.89
N ARG A 344 16.64 13.14 -13.97
CA ARG A 344 16.24 13.94 -12.81
C ARG A 344 16.87 13.36 -11.56
N PHE A 345 17.59 14.18 -10.80
CA PHE A 345 18.22 13.77 -9.54
C PHE A 345 17.53 14.44 -8.35
N SER A 346 17.38 13.69 -7.26
CA SER A 346 16.80 14.18 -6.02
C SER A 346 17.77 15.09 -5.28
N PRO A 347 17.32 16.22 -4.74
CA PRO A 347 18.16 17.04 -3.86
C PRO A 347 18.24 16.48 -2.43
N TYR A 348 17.48 15.42 -2.09
CA TYR A 348 17.29 14.97 -0.72
C TYR A 348 17.89 13.58 -0.43
N LEU A 349 18.15 12.77 -1.45
CA LEU A 349 18.64 11.40 -1.29
C LEU A 349 19.91 11.15 -2.11
N ALA A 350 20.97 10.72 -1.44
CA ALA A 350 22.25 10.37 -2.05
C ALA A 350 22.65 8.93 -1.71
N VAL A 351 23.54 8.34 -2.51
CA VAL A 351 24.12 7.02 -2.22
C VAL A 351 24.95 7.10 -0.94
N ASP A 352 24.80 6.11 -0.06
CA ASP A 352 25.73 5.89 1.04
C ASP A 352 26.88 5.00 0.59
N HIS A 353 28.08 5.58 0.57
CA HIS A 353 29.32 4.84 0.33
C HIS A 353 30.04 4.46 1.62
N ARG A 354 29.46 4.72 2.80
CA ARG A 354 30.03 4.36 4.10
C ARG A 354 29.33 3.14 4.68
N HIS A 355 30.13 2.19 5.14
CA HIS A 355 29.67 1.23 6.12
C HIS A 355 29.49 1.94 7.47
N GLY A 356 28.29 2.46 7.74
CA GLY A 356 27.74 2.55 9.10
C GLY A 356 28.48 3.36 10.17
N GLU A 357 29.30 4.36 9.84
CA GLU A 357 29.76 5.34 10.84
C GLU A 357 29.05 6.69 10.69
N LYS A 358 28.32 7.05 11.75
CA LYS A 358 27.62 8.33 11.92
C LYS A 358 28.63 9.48 11.72
N PRO A 359 28.33 10.51 10.91
CA PRO A 359 29.21 11.68 10.85
C PRO A 359 29.29 12.33 12.24
N PRO A 360 30.47 12.81 12.68
CA PRO A 360 30.55 13.60 13.89
C PRO A 360 29.67 14.83 13.69
N GLY A 361 28.78 15.09 14.65
CA GLY A 361 27.90 16.25 14.63
C GLY A 361 28.69 17.57 14.53
N PRO A 362 28.04 18.68 14.18
CA PRO A 362 28.71 19.96 14.03
C PRO A 362 29.12 20.46 15.41
N GLY A 363 30.36 20.18 15.80
CA GLY A 363 30.84 20.45 17.15
C GLY A 363 32.22 19.88 17.42
N SER A 364 33.21 20.24 16.60
CA SER A 364 34.61 20.11 17.01
C SER A 364 35.44 21.27 16.46
N SER A 365 35.82 22.17 17.37
CA SER A 365 36.80 23.22 17.17
C SER A 365 38.16 22.64 16.74
N PRO A 366 39.01 23.40 16.01
CA PRO A 366 40.31 22.91 15.57
C PRO A 366 41.26 22.66 16.76
N PRO A 367 42.23 21.74 16.64
CA PRO A 367 43.06 21.31 17.77
C PRO A 367 44.09 22.38 18.14
N PRO A 368 44.49 22.48 19.42
CA PRO A 368 45.65 23.28 19.81
C PRO A 368 46.96 22.52 19.53
N VAL A 369 47.99 23.30 19.25
CA VAL A 369 49.40 22.90 19.09
C VAL A 369 50.03 22.59 20.45
N SER A 370 51.14 21.83 20.44
CA SER A 370 52.11 21.51 21.53
C SER A 370 51.77 20.21 22.28
N GLY A 371 52.67 19.28 22.58
CA GLY A 371 54.11 19.37 22.84
C GLY A 371 54.38 18.64 24.16
N SER A 372 55.22 17.60 24.10
CA SER A 372 56.01 16.99 25.21
C SER A 372 55.33 16.38 26.46
N THR A 373 55.73 15.12 26.69
CA THR A 373 56.16 14.50 27.96
C THR A 373 55.16 14.11 29.06
N SER A 374 55.05 12.79 29.23
CA SER A 374 55.38 12.05 30.46
C SER A 374 54.44 12.07 31.68
N ALA A 375 53.92 10.87 31.93
CA ALA A 375 53.99 10.13 33.19
C ALA A 375 52.91 10.29 34.27
N THR A 376 52.44 9.09 34.66
CA THR A 376 52.13 8.59 36.01
C THR A 376 50.80 8.91 36.71
N SER A 377 50.12 7.79 36.98
CA SER A 377 49.52 7.36 38.27
C SER A 377 48.20 7.96 38.75
N SER A 378 47.20 7.06 38.75
CA SER A 378 46.26 6.77 39.85
C SER A 378 45.48 7.91 40.50
N THR A 379 44.14 7.87 40.43
CA THR A 379 43.32 7.59 41.63
C THR A 379 41.87 7.23 41.32
N SER A 380 41.31 6.56 42.31
CA SER A 380 39.99 5.96 42.53
C SER A 380 38.81 6.93 42.63
N THR A 381 37.63 6.42 42.25
CA THR A 381 36.30 6.58 42.88
C THR A 381 35.86 7.95 43.40
N SER A 382 34.74 8.48 42.88
CA SER A 382 33.46 8.65 43.61
C SER A 382 32.48 9.58 42.89
N SER A 383 31.26 9.08 42.64
CA SER A 383 30.01 9.86 42.51
C SER A 383 29.57 10.39 43.91
N PRO A 384 28.46 11.16 44.14
CA PRO A 384 27.35 11.50 43.23
C PRO A 384 26.68 12.91 43.37
N ALA A 385 25.96 13.30 42.31
CA ALA A 385 24.62 13.96 42.27
C ALA A 385 24.40 15.35 42.96
N PRO A 386 23.17 15.93 42.93
CA PRO A 386 22.60 16.68 41.80
C PRO A 386 22.08 18.08 42.22
N SER A 387 21.80 18.99 41.29
CA SER A 387 20.79 20.04 41.55
C SER A 387 20.22 20.67 40.29
N SER A 388 18.90 20.71 40.30
CA SER A 388 17.96 21.38 39.42
C SER A 388 18.07 22.90 39.48
N GLY A 389 17.96 23.57 38.33
CA GLY A 389 17.80 25.02 38.23
C GLY A 389 17.00 25.40 36.99
N THR A 390 15.71 25.65 37.19
CA THR A 390 14.76 26.19 36.22
C THR A 390 15.13 27.65 35.91
N SER A 391 15.25 28.02 34.63
CA SER A 391 15.11 29.42 34.23
C SER A 391 14.47 29.53 32.84
N THR A 392 13.36 30.23 32.82
CA THR A 392 12.60 30.73 31.68
C THR A 392 13.39 31.83 30.97
N SER A 393 13.51 31.75 29.65
CA SER A 393 13.76 32.95 28.83
C SER A 393 13.07 32.83 27.47
N SER A 394 12.21 33.82 27.22
CA SER A 394 11.54 34.11 25.97
C SER A 394 12.57 34.55 24.92
N GLY A 395 12.47 34.04 23.69
CA GLY A 395 13.35 34.45 22.59
C GLY A 395 12.88 33.98 21.22
N SER A 396 12.24 34.91 20.49
CA SER A 396 12.15 35.02 19.02
C SER A 396 11.89 33.75 18.19
N HIS A 397 10.67 33.67 17.67
CA HIS A 397 10.29 32.91 16.48
C HIS A 397 11.13 33.39 15.27
N LEU A 398 12.22 32.69 14.97
CA LEU A 398 12.76 32.62 13.61
C LEU A 398 12.22 31.32 13.03
N ALA A 399 11.40 31.43 11.99
CA ALA A 399 10.97 30.30 11.19
C ALA A 399 12.23 29.55 10.72
N HIS A 400 12.48 28.37 11.31
CA HIS A 400 13.47 27.44 10.78
C HIS A 400 13.03 27.09 9.36
N HIS A 401 13.66 27.69 8.35
CA HIS A 401 13.75 27.05 7.05
C HIS A 401 14.31 25.64 7.30
N PRO A 402 13.63 24.56 6.87
CA PRO A 402 14.21 23.24 6.98
C PRO A 402 15.51 23.27 6.18
N SER A 403 16.64 23.17 6.88
CA SER A 403 17.94 22.98 6.24
C SER A 403 17.82 21.76 5.33
N CYS A 404 18.18 21.90 4.05
CA CYS A 404 18.17 20.79 3.10
C CYS A 404 19.14 19.71 3.59
N THR A 405 18.63 18.72 4.33
CA THR A 405 19.41 17.60 4.85
C THR A 405 19.42 16.50 3.81
N ILE A 406 20.58 16.29 3.19
CA ILE A 406 20.81 15.14 2.32
C ILE A 406 20.81 13.89 3.21
N THR A 407 19.94 12.94 2.89
CA THR A 407 19.88 11.63 3.54
C THR A 407 20.59 10.61 2.66
N HIS A 408 21.33 9.69 3.26
CA HIS A 408 22.08 8.68 2.52
C HIS A 408 21.34 7.32 2.49
N LEU A 409 21.41 6.63 1.35
CA LEU A 409 20.83 5.32 1.11
C LEU A 409 21.90 4.33 0.62
N SER A 410 22.09 3.22 1.33
CA SER A 410 22.97 2.13 0.90
C SER A 410 22.29 1.26 -0.17
N LEU A 411 23.01 1.03 -1.28
CA LEU A 411 22.58 0.15 -2.38
C LEU A 411 23.12 -1.29 -2.28
N THR A 412 23.92 -1.59 -1.24
CA THR A 412 24.59 -2.90 -1.05
C THR A 412 23.64 -4.09 -1.14
N HIS A 413 22.47 -4.02 -0.52
CA HIS A 413 21.52 -5.13 -0.53
C HIS A 413 20.86 -5.34 -1.90
N ALA A 414 20.60 -4.27 -2.66
CA ALA A 414 20.18 -4.38 -4.05
C ALA A 414 21.27 -5.01 -4.93
N CYS A 415 22.54 -4.62 -4.76
CA CYS A 415 23.67 -5.24 -5.44
C CYS A 415 23.79 -6.74 -5.11
N LYS A 416 23.65 -7.11 -3.83
CA LYS A 416 23.61 -8.52 -3.41
C LYS A 416 22.45 -9.28 -4.04
N ALA A 417 21.26 -8.68 -4.10
CA ALA A 417 20.10 -9.29 -4.75
C ALA A 417 20.35 -9.55 -6.25
N VAL A 418 21.04 -8.64 -6.96
CA VAL A 418 21.47 -8.85 -8.36
C VAL A 418 22.46 -10.03 -8.45
N ILE A 419 23.46 -10.10 -7.57
CA ILE A 419 24.43 -11.19 -7.55
C ILE A 419 23.75 -12.54 -7.28
N VAL A 420 22.80 -12.57 -6.34
CA VAL A 420 22.02 -13.78 -6.02
C VAL A 420 21.12 -14.19 -7.19
N CYS A 421 20.47 -13.22 -7.85
CA CYS A 421 19.69 -13.44 -9.07
C CYS A 421 20.53 -14.13 -10.15
N LEU A 422 21.72 -13.60 -10.45
CA LEU A 422 22.64 -14.20 -11.43
C LEU A 422 23.04 -15.65 -11.09
N LYS A 423 23.06 -16.02 -9.81
CA LYS A 423 23.42 -17.38 -9.35
C LYS A 423 22.25 -18.36 -9.37
N GLN A 424 21.03 -17.90 -9.09
CA GLN A 424 19.90 -18.76 -8.73
C GLN A 424 18.67 -18.63 -9.63
N GLU A 425 18.56 -17.54 -10.41
CA GLU A 425 17.36 -17.26 -11.21
C GLU A 425 17.18 -18.28 -12.33
N LYS A 426 15.96 -18.80 -12.45
CA LYS A 426 15.57 -19.77 -13.47
C LYS A 426 14.83 -19.12 -14.63
N ASP A 427 14.15 -18.00 -14.38
CA ASP A 427 13.40 -17.30 -15.40
C ASP A 427 14.34 -16.50 -16.33
N TRP A 428 14.29 -16.83 -17.62
CA TRP A 428 15.13 -16.18 -18.62
C TRP A 428 14.83 -14.70 -18.82
N LYS A 429 13.58 -14.24 -18.65
CA LYS A 429 13.24 -12.81 -18.83
C LYS A 429 13.89 -11.97 -17.74
N VAL A 430 13.83 -12.42 -16.48
CA VAL A 430 14.50 -11.76 -15.35
C VAL A 430 16.02 -11.76 -15.57
N LEU A 431 16.59 -12.91 -15.92
CA LEU A 431 18.04 -13.01 -16.14
C LEU A 431 18.51 -12.14 -17.31
N ASN A 432 17.76 -12.13 -18.42
CA ASN A 432 18.08 -11.32 -19.59
C ASN A 432 18.02 -9.82 -19.29
N LEU A 433 17.04 -9.35 -18.51
CA LEU A 433 16.97 -7.96 -18.06
C LEU A 433 18.24 -7.57 -17.30
N ILE A 434 18.65 -8.38 -16.33
CA ILE A 434 19.84 -8.13 -15.52
C ILE A 434 21.09 -8.07 -16.41
N LEU A 435 21.28 -9.04 -17.29
CA LEU A 435 22.45 -9.12 -18.15
C LEU A 435 22.54 -7.97 -19.17
N GLN A 436 21.41 -7.39 -19.58
CA GLN A 436 21.37 -6.24 -20.49
C GLN A 436 21.64 -4.91 -19.77
N GLU A 437 21.12 -4.72 -18.57
CA GLU A 437 21.16 -3.43 -17.87
C GLU A 437 22.34 -3.26 -16.92
N VAL A 438 22.84 -4.34 -16.30
CA VAL A 438 24.02 -4.26 -15.42
C VAL A 438 25.22 -3.56 -16.07
N PRO A 439 25.60 -3.84 -17.34
CA PRO A 439 26.69 -3.11 -18.00
C PRO A 439 26.46 -1.60 -18.06
N GLN A 440 25.21 -1.15 -18.23
CA GLN A 440 24.86 0.27 -18.29
C GLN A 440 24.91 0.92 -16.91
N VAL A 441 24.38 0.23 -15.89
CA VAL A 441 24.50 0.65 -14.48
C VAL A 441 25.97 0.81 -14.11
N MET A 442 26.80 -0.16 -14.53
CA MET A 442 28.24 -0.15 -14.27
C MET A 442 28.95 1.11 -14.77
N GLN A 443 28.52 1.69 -15.90
CA GLN A 443 29.12 2.92 -16.42
C GLN A 443 28.92 4.14 -15.50
N ASN A 444 27.92 4.12 -14.62
CA ASN A 444 27.63 5.22 -13.71
C ASN A 444 28.48 5.10 -12.43
N LYS A 445 29.76 5.48 -12.54
CA LYS A 445 30.79 5.38 -11.48
C LYS A 445 30.33 5.87 -10.09
N ALA A 446 29.51 6.92 -10.04
CA ALA A 446 28.99 7.48 -8.79
C ALA A 446 28.10 6.51 -7.99
N LEU A 447 27.44 5.54 -8.64
CA LEU A 447 26.66 4.51 -7.94
C LEU A 447 27.53 3.43 -7.30
N ILE A 448 28.73 3.18 -7.84
CA ILE A 448 29.44 1.91 -7.65
C ILE A 448 30.72 2.08 -6.84
N LEU A 449 31.43 3.18 -7.07
CA LEU A 449 32.70 3.42 -6.40
C LEU A 449 32.44 3.81 -4.94
N SER A 450 32.56 2.84 -4.05
CA SER A 450 32.66 3.06 -2.60
C SER A 450 34.00 3.71 -2.28
N ARG A 451 34.02 4.58 -1.27
CA ARG A 451 35.22 5.28 -0.81
C ARG A 451 36.22 4.34 -0.12
N ASP A 452 35.76 3.16 0.34
CA ASP A 452 36.52 2.27 1.23
C ASP A 452 36.86 0.88 0.61
N GLY A 453 36.69 0.69 -0.70
CA GLY A 453 37.29 -0.44 -1.45
C GLY A 453 36.78 -1.86 -1.15
N VAL A 454 35.75 -2.06 -0.31
CA VAL A 454 35.10 -3.37 -0.13
C VAL A 454 34.04 -3.55 -1.23
N ASN A 455 34.42 -4.30 -2.26
CA ASN A 455 33.74 -4.25 -3.56
C ASN A 455 32.75 -5.40 -3.76
N ASP A 456 31.45 -5.13 -3.60
CA ASP A 456 30.38 -5.98 -4.18
C ASP A 456 30.59 -6.16 -5.71
N VAL A 457 31.33 -5.23 -6.34
CA VAL A 457 31.78 -5.27 -7.74
C VAL A 457 32.65 -6.50 -8.04
N ASP A 458 33.58 -6.86 -7.16
CA ASP A 458 34.46 -8.01 -7.39
C ASP A 458 33.68 -9.33 -7.29
N SER A 459 32.69 -9.38 -6.38
CA SER A 459 31.76 -10.50 -6.25
C SER A 459 30.82 -10.61 -7.46
N LEU A 460 30.36 -9.48 -7.99
CA LEU A 460 29.57 -9.41 -9.23
C LEU A 460 30.38 -9.87 -10.44
N ALA A 461 31.60 -9.35 -10.61
CA ALA A 461 32.51 -9.74 -11.69
C ALA A 461 32.84 -11.24 -11.62
N SER A 462 33.18 -11.76 -10.44
CA SER A 462 33.44 -13.18 -10.24
C SER A 462 32.22 -14.04 -10.61
N THR A 463 31.02 -13.60 -10.26
CA THR A 463 29.77 -14.30 -10.59
C THR A 463 29.51 -14.31 -12.10
N LEU A 464 29.69 -13.18 -12.77
CA LEU A 464 29.55 -13.07 -14.23
C LEU A 464 30.60 -13.91 -14.97
N CYS A 465 31.86 -13.92 -14.48
CA CYS A 465 32.91 -14.80 -15.00
C CYS A 465 32.53 -16.28 -14.87
N LEU A 466 32.04 -16.70 -13.70
CA LEU A 466 31.60 -18.08 -13.48
C LEU A 466 30.42 -18.46 -14.39
N MET A 467 29.47 -17.55 -14.61
CA MET A 467 28.38 -17.78 -15.56
C MET A 467 28.87 -17.90 -17.00
N ALA A 468 29.76 -17.02 -17.44
CA ALA A 468 30.34 -17.05 -18.79
C ALA A 468 31.19 -18.31 -19.02
N MET A 469 31.99 -18.73 -18.04
CA MET A 469 32.79 -19.96 -18.11
C MET A 469 31.91 -21.22 -18.13
N ARG A 470 30.74 -21.19 -17.47
CA ARG A 470 29.73 -22.25 -17.58
C ARG A 470 28.93 -22.17 -18.90
N GLY A 471 29.16 -21.15 -19.72
CA GLY A 471 28.29 -20.72 -20.82
C GLY A 471 28.47 -21.46 -22.14
N LEU A 472 27.63 -22.47 -22.37
CA LEU A 472 27.01 -22.87 -23.67
C LEU A 472 26.02 -24.05 -23.47
N LEU A 473 26.15 -24.82 -22.38
CA LEU A 473 25.28 -25.97 -22.09
C LEU A 473 24.04 -25.65 -21.23
N ALA A 474 24.12 -24.69 -20.30
CA ALA A 474 23.04 -24.41 -19.34
C ALA A 474 21.99 -23.38 -19.83
N TYR A 475 22.37 -22.46 -20.73
CA TYR A 475 21.51 -21.38 -21.22
C TYR A 475 21.59 -21.25 -22.74
N PRO A 476 20.86 -22.09 -23.50
CA PRO A 476 20.94 -22.09 -24.98
C PRO A 476 20.44 -20.80 -25.63
N LYS A 477 19.76 -19.91 -24.88
CA LYS A 477 19.28 -18.60 -25.34
C LYS A 477 20.30 -17.47 -25.15
N LEU A 478 21.46 -17.73 -24.54
CA LEU A 478 22.51 -16.75 -24.33
C LEU A 478 23.17 -16.42 -25.69
N SER A 479 22.78 -15.30 -26.31
CA SER A 479 23.34 -14.89 -27.61
C SER A 479 24.81 -14.46 -27.48
N VAL A 480 25.57 -14.58 -28.58
CA VAL A 480 26.96 -14.07 -28.67
C VAL A 480 27.02 -12.59 -28.29
N THR A 481 26.02 -11.79 -28.67
CA THR A 481 25.90 -10.38 -28.31
C THR A 481 25.87 -10.15 -26.80
N LEU A 482 25.17 -11.02 -26.06
CA LEU A 482 25.09 -10.91 -24.61
C LEU A 482 26.41 -11.32 -23.94
N LEU A 483 27.11 -12.32 -24.50
CA LEU A 483 28.45 -12.70 -24.05
C LEU A 483 29.45 -11.53 -24.23
N VAL A 484 29.35 -10.82 -25.35
CA VAL A 484 30.14 -9.61 -25.63
C VAL A 484 29.80 -8.51 -24.61
N LEU A 485 28.52 -8.27 -24.31
CA LEU A 485 28.12 -7.30 -23.28
C LEU A 485 28.66 -7.66 -21.89
N VAL A 486 28.60 -8.93 -21.51
CA VAL A 486 29.19 -9.44 -20.25
C VAL A 486 30.70 -9.22 -20.24
N PHE A 487 31.40 -9.50 -21.35
CA PHE A 487 32.83 -9.27 -21.46
C PHE A 487 33.20 -7.78 -21.37
N HIS A 488 32.42 -6.89 -22.00
CA HIS A 488 32.58 -5.45 -21.86
C HIS A 488 32.35 -4.97 -20.42
N ALA A 489 31.32 -5.49 -19.74
CA ALA A 489 31.06 -5.18 -18.34
C ALA A 489 32.20 -5.66 -17.43
N LEU A 490 32.72 -6.87 -17.66
CA LEU A 490 33.88 -7.42 -16.94
C LEU A 490 35.13 -6.55 -17.13
N ASN A 491 35.44 -6.16 -18.37
CA ASN A 491 36.57 -5.25 -18.63
C ASN A 491 36.37 -3.90 -17.93
N PHE A 492 35.17 -3.34 -17.95
CA PHE A 492 34.89 -2.08 -17.28
C PHE A 492 35.01 -2.20 -15.75
N MET A 493 34.51 -3.29 -15.16
CA MET A 493 34.64 -3.55 -13.72
C MET A 493 36.10 -3.70 -13.30
N VAL A 494 36.90 -4.46 -14.06
CA VAL A 494 38.35 -4.57 -13.82
C VAL A 494 39.03 -3.21 -13.91
N MET A 495 38.69 -2.40 -14.91
CA MET A 495 39.23 -1.04 -15.04
C MET A 495 38.81 -0.12 -13.88
N CYS A 496 37.61 -0.30 -13.32
CA CYS A 496 37.16 0.45 -12.14
C CYS A 496 37.84 -0.02 -10.85
N SER A 497 38.11 -1.31 -10.68
CA SER A 497 38.85 -1.84 -9.52
C SER A 497 40.36 -1.47 -9.54
N LEU A 498 40.89 -1.04 -10.69
CA LEU A 498 42.29 -0.61 -10.87
C LEU A 498 42.52 0.91 -10.69
N GLN A 499 41.45 1.70 -10.54
CA GLN A 499 41.48 3.15 -10.29
C GLN A 499 41.24 3.44 -8.81
#